data_AF-A0A535A358-F1
#
_entry.id   AF-A0A535A358-F1
#
_cell.length_a   1.000
_cell.length_b   1.000
_cell.length_c   1.000
_cell.angle_alpha   90.00
_cell.angle_beta   90.00
_cell.angle_gamma   90.00
#
_symmetry.space_group_name_H-M   'P 1'
#
loop_
_entity.id
_entity.type
_entity.pdbx_description
1 polymer ?
#
loop_
_entity_poly.entity_id
_entity_poly.type
_entity_poly.pdbx_seq_one_letter_code
_entity_poly.pdbx_strand_id
1 'polypeptide(L)'
;MAGDLLHPMSQLPTYGEVHGPPIGEMTRRTFMRRLIGWGVGLLSLEFLAGTFAFTWPNVRGGLGGKVVLGSATDIVGASPDWATGQPYSYQKARIFLVNVPAGEALVDGKTDNVPDPKKNVLALYRKCPHLGCQIPQLCDKSHWFECLCHGSKYTILGEKRAGPAPRGMDRFPFTIENGIYVVDTGKLEDGPPIGTETFDKRTIDQMPHCAA
;
A
#
# COMPACT_ATOMS: atom_id res chain seq x y z
N MET A 1 -9.85 42.92 81.58
CA MET A 1 -9.52 41.56 82.03
C MET A 1 -8.98 40.80 80.82
N ALA A 2 -7.66 40.82 80.63
CA ALA A 2 -6.98 40.07 79.59
C ALA A 2 -6.13 39.02 80.30
N GLY A 3 -6.52 37.75 80.21
CA GLY A 3 -5.76 36.63 80.73
C GLY A 3 -4.89 36.08 79.60
N ASP A 4 -3.58 36.19 79.76
CA ASP A 4 -2.59 35.56 78.89
C ASP A 4 -2.72 34.03 78.96
N LEU A 5 -3.22 33.42 77.89
CA LEU A 5 -3.23 31.97 77.70
C LEU A 5 -1.92 31.54 77.03
N LEU A 6 -0.85 31.39 77.82
CA LEU A 6 0.35 30.68 77.39
C LEU A 6 0.17 29.18 77.66
N HIS A 7 -0.19 28.41 76.63
CA HIS A 7 -0.10 26.95 76.69
C HIS A 7 1.37 26.53 76.68
N PRO A 8 1.80 25.62 77.58
CA PRO A 8 3.15 25.07 77.55
C PRO A 8 3.36 24.27 76.26
N MET A 9 4.46 24.55 75.56
CA MET A 9 4.89 23.79 74.40
C MET A 9 5.04 22.31 74.80
N SER A 10 4.21 21.46 74.23
CA SER A 10 4.28 20.01 74.42
C SER A 10 5.67 19.52 74.01
N GLN A 11 6.30 18.73 74.88
CA GLN A 11 7.56 18.06 74.60
C GLN A 11 7.39 17.21 73.33
N LEU A 12 8.17 17.51 72.29
CA LEU A 12 8.23 16.68 71.10
C LEU A 12 8.72 15.29 71.53
N PRO A 13 8.08 14.19 71.08
CA PRO A 13 8.54 12.85 71.39
C PRO A 13 9.99 12.70 70.93
N THR A 14 10.87 12.34 71.86
CA THR A 14 12.27 12.06 71.56
C THR A 14 12.31 10.81 70.69
N TYR A 15 12.72 10.97 69.43
CA TYR A 15 13.04 9.82 68.58
C TYR A 15 14.14 9.01 69.31
N GLY A 16 13.90 7.71 69.52
CA GLY A 16 14.87 6.82 70.19
C GLY A 16 16.22 6.76 69.46
N GLU A 17 17.18 6.00 70.01
CA GLU A 17 18.51 5.89 69.42
C GLU A 17 18.46 5.61 67.92
N VAL A 18 19.11 6.48 67.14
CA VAL A 18 19.20 6.35 65.69
C VAL A 18 20.28 5.32 65.39
N HIS A 19 19.88 4.07 65.19
CA HIS A 19 20.79 3.04 64.72
C HIS A 19 21.16 3.27 63.25
N GLY A 20 22.46 3.27 62.95
CA GLY A 20 22.95 3.26 61.57
C GLY A 20 22.54 1.96 60.85
N PRO A 21 22.57 1.93 59.51
CA PRO A 21 22.17 0.73 58.77
C PRO A 21 23.08 -0.46 59.15
N PRO A 22 22.51 -1.63 59.47
CA PRO A 22 23.29 -2.82 59.75
C PRO A 22 24.18 -3.19 58.54
N ILE A 23 25.41 -3.62 58.84
CA ILE A 23 26.46 -3.89 57.85
C ILE A 23 26.05 -5.11 57.03
N GLY A 24 25.89 -4.95 55.72
CA GLY A 24 25.47 -6.04 54.82
C GLY A 24 23.99 -6.03 54.44
N GLU A 25 23.17 -5.14 55.00
CA GLU A 25 21.76 -5.01 54.64
C GLU A 25 21.51 -3.80 53.71
N MET A 26 20.58 -3.95 52.77
CA MET A 26 20.20 -2.85 51.89
C MET A 26 19.32 -1.85 52.63
N THR A 27 19.66 -0.55 52.55
CA THR A 27 18.77 0.48 53.10
C THR A 27 17.43 0.48 52.37
N ARG A 28 16.34 0.83 53.08
CA ARG A 28 15.00 1.00 52.50
C ARG A 28 15.01 1.92 51.28
N ARG A 29 15.81 3.00 51.32
CA ARG A 29 15.95 3.94 50.20
C ARG A 29 16.58 3.26 48.98
N THR A 30 17.63 2.46 49.19
CA THR A 30 18.29 1.70 48.12
C THR A 30 17.36 0.65 47.53
N PHE A 31 16.62 -0.08 48.37
CA PHE A 31 15.63 -1.05 47.93
C PHE A 31 14.54 -0.39 47.06
N MET A 32 13.90 0.68 47.55
CA MET A 32 12.83 1.37 46.80
C MET A 32 13.34 1.97 45.48
N ARG A 33 14.56 2.52 45.44
CA ARG A 33 15.18 3.03 44.21
C ARG A 33 15.44 1.92 43.20
N ARG A 34 15.91 0.75 43.65
CA ARG A 34 16.12 -0.42 42.78
C ARG A 34 14.78 -0.96 42.25
N LEU A 35 13.76 -1.06 43.10
CA LEU A 35 12.43 -1.50 42.70
C LEU A 35 11.82 -0.57 41.63
N ILE A 36 11.87 0.75 41.86
CA ILE A 36 11.39 1.74 40.88
C ILE A 36 12.22 1.67 39.59
N GLY A 37 13.55 1.55 39.69
CA GLY A 37 14.43 1.41 38.52
C GLY A 37 14.10 0.18 37.68
N TRP A 38 13.87 -0.97 38.31
CA TRP A 38 13.41 -2.18 37.63
C TRP A 38 12.03 -2.02 37.01
N GLY A 39 11.08 -1.41 37.72
CA GLY A 39 9.73 -1.15 37.20
C GLY A 39 9.75 -0.25 35.97
N VAL A 40 10.48 0.86 36.02
CA VAL A 40 10.65 1.77 34.87
C VAL A 40 11.40 1.09 33.73
N GLY A 41 12.43 0.29 34.03
CA GLY A 41 13.18 -0.47 33.05
C GLY A 41 12.33 -1.48 32.29
N LEU A 42 11.53 -2.28 33.00
CA LEU A 42 10.61 -3.24 32.40
C LEU A 42 9.53 -2.55 31.57
N LEU A 43 8.90 -1.50 32.10
CA LEU A 43 7.89 -0.73 31.36
C LEU A 43 8.47 -0.12 30.07
N SER A 44 9.69 0.42 30.14
CA SER A 44 10.37 1.00 28.97
C SER A 44 10.68 -0.07 27.92
N LEU A 45 11.14 -1.25 28.36
CA LEU A 45 11.40 -2.39 27.48
C LEU A 45 10.12 -2.84 26.76
N GLU A 46 9.02 -3.00 27.50
CA GLU A 46 7.72 -3.39 26.94
C GLU A 46 7.20 -2.36 25.94
N PHE A 47 7.28 -1.08 26.28
CA PHE A 47 6.85 0.00 25.39
C PHE A 47 7.66 0.04 24.09
N LEU A 48 8.98 -0.09 24.18
CA LEU A 48 9.86 -0.14 23.01
C LEU A 48 9.60 -1.38 22.18
N ALA A 49 9.52 -2.56 22.80
CA ALA A 49 9.24 -3.81 22.11
C ALA A 49 7.87 -3.77 21.41
N GLY A 50 6.85 -3.24 22.07
CA GLY A 50 5.52 -3.04 21.50
C GLY A 50 5.53 -2.05 20.34
N THR A 51 6.26 -0.94 20.47
CA THR A 51 6.42 0.05 19.39
C THR A 51 7.13 -0.55 18.18
N PHE A 52 8.20 -1.31 18.40
CA PHE A 52 8.89 -2.03 17.31
C PHE A 52 7.98 -3.07 16.68
N ALA A 53 7.27 -3.89 17.47
CA ALA A 53 6.34 -4.89 16.94
C ALA A 53 5.19 -4.25 16.12
N PHE A 54 4.67 -3.11 16.57
CA PHE A 54 3.62 -2.36 15.89
C PHE A 54 4.09 -1.73 14.58
N THR A 55 5.32 -1.17 14.58
CA THR A 55 5.89 -0.53 13.39
C THR A 55 6.57 -1.53 12.44
N TRP A 56 6.77 -2.77 12.86
CA TRP A 56 7.36 -3.80 12.02
C TRP A 56 6.43 -4.14 10.85
N PRO A 57 6.90 -4.06 9.59
CA PRO A 57 6.07 -4.35 8.44
C PRO A 57 5.70 -5.85 8.44
N ASN A 58 4.42 -6.15 8.68
CA ASN A 58 3.89 -7.49 8.56
C ASN A 58 3.47 -7.76 7.11
N VAL A 59 4.45 -8.04 6.24
CA VAL A 59 4.24 -8.26 4.80
C VAL A 59 3.63 -9.65 4.55
N ARG A 60 2.37 -9.84 4.94
CA ARG A 60 1.58 -11.05 4.68
C ARG A 60 0.60 -10.78 3.54
N GLY A 61 1.13 -10.59 2.33
CA GLY A 61 0.34 -10.40 1.11
C GLY A 61 -0.28 -9.01 0.95
N GLY A 62 -0.31 -8.51 -0.29
CA GLY A 62 -0.70 -7.14 -0.63
C GLY A 62 0.36 -6.44 -1.48
N LEU A 63 0.31 -5.11 -1.53
CA LEU A 63 1.30 -4.27 -2.22
C LEU A 63 2.71 -4.54 -1.66
N GLY A 64 3.66 -4.89 -2.53
CA GLY A 64 5.03 -5.24 -2.16
C GLY A 64 5.32 -6.75 -2.11
N GLY A 65 4.38 -7.59 -2.55
CA GLY A 65 4.59 -9.04 -2.70
C GLY A 65 3.70 -9.68 -3.76
N LYS A 66 3.69 -11.02 -3.78
CA LYS A 66 2.84 -11.80 -4.69
C LYS A 66 1.36 -11.67 -4.29
N VAL A 67 0.52 -11.32 -5.25
CA VAL A 67 -0.94 -11.19 -5.11
C VAL A 67 -1.61 -12.19 -6.05
N VAL A 68 -2.45 -13.06 -5.47
CA VAL A 68 -3.23 -14.05 -6.20
C VAL A 68 -4.50 -13.40 -6.74
N LEU A 69 -4.69 -13.45 -8.06
CA LEU A 69 -5.88 -12.91 -8.73
C LEU A 69 -7.01 -13.94 -8.87
N GLY A 70 -6.67 -15.22 -8.95
CA GLY A 70 -7.60 -16.32 -9.18
C GLY A 70 -7.36 -17.00 -10.54
N SER A 71 -8.19 -17.98 -10.87
CA SER A 71 -8.20 -18.59 -12.21
C SER A 71 -8.87 -17.67 -13.23
N ALA A 72 -8.71 -17.95 -14.53
CA ALA A 72 -9.40 -17.21 -15.58
C ALA A 72 -10.93 -17.21 -15.37
N THR A 73 -11.50 -18.34 -14.93
CA THR A 73 -12.93 -18.45 -14.64
C THR A 73 -13.37 -17.59 -13.46
N ASP A 74 -12.53 -17.49 -12.42
CA ASP A 74 -12.82 -16.62 -11.27
C ASP A 74 -12.79 -15.14 -11.66
N ILE A 75 -11.83 -14.75 -12.51
CA ILE A 75 -11.69 -13.39 -13.01
C ILE A 75 -12.88 -13.01 -13.88
N VAL A 76 -13.27 -13.87 -14.84
CA VAL A 76 -14.47 -13.66 -15.67
C VAL A 76 -15.74 -13.66 -14.83
N GLY A 77 -15.83 -14.50 -13.79
CA GLY A 77 -16.95 -14.48 -12.84
C GLY A 77 -17.06 -13.18 -12.05
N ALA A 78 -15.93 -12.55 -11.73
CA ALA A 78 -15.89 -11.25 -11.04
C ALA A 78 -16.05 -10.05 -11.98
N SER A 79 -15.63 -10.18 -13.24
CA SER A 79 -15.63 -9.13 -14.25
C SER A 79 -15.89 -9.74 -15.64
N PRO A 80 -17.15 -9.95 -16.03
CA PRO A 80 -17.51 -10.63 -17.29
C PRO A 80 -16.92 -9.95 -18.52
N ASP A 81 -16.88 -8.61 -18.53
CA ASP A 81 -16.38 -7.82 -19.66
C ASP A 81 -14.85 -7.95 -19.87
N TRP A 82 -14.13 -8.60 -18.94
CA TRP A 82 -12.70 -8.89 -19.11
C TRP A 82 -12.44 -9.85 -20.27
N ALA A 83 -13.37 -10.79 -20.50
CA ALA A 83 -13.28 -11.72 -21.61
C ALA A 83 -13.50 -11.02 -22.96
N THR A 84 -14.17 -9.87 -22.98
CA THR A 84 -14.47 -9.07 -24.19
C THR A 84 -13.57 -7.84 -24.33
N GLY A 85 -12.51 -7.74 -23.52
CA GLY A 85 -11.43 -6.76 -23.69
C GLY A 85 -11.44 -5.60 -22.71
N GLN A 86 -12.48 -5.44 -21.88
CA GLN A 86 -12.49 -4.40 -20.86
C GLN A 86 -11.48 -4.72 -19.74
N PRO A 87 -10.55 -3.80 -19.40
CA PRO A 87 -9.56 -4.07 -18.36
C PRO A 87 -10.20 -4.26 -16.98
N TYR A 88 -9.85 -5.37 -16.31
CA TYR A 88 -10.34 -5.64 -14.96
C TYR A 88 -9.55 -4.83 -13.92
N SER A 89 -10.25 -3.97 -13.19
CA SER A 89 -9.67 -3.15 -12.11
C SER A 89 -9.57 -3.91 -10.79
N TYR A 90 -8.38 -4.43 -10.48
CA TYR A 90 -8.13 -5.13 -9.22
C TYR A 90 -7.54 -4.19 -8.16
N GLN A 91 -8.41 -3.65 -7.29
CA GLN A 91 -8.04 -2.59 -6.33
C GLN A 91 -6.97 -3.03 -5.32
N LYS A 92 -6.98 -4.29 -4.87
CA LYS A 92 -6.03 -4.79 -3.84
C LYS A 92 -4.57 -4.74 -4.32
N ALA A 93 -4.32 -4.95 -5.62
CA ALA A 93 -2.99 -4.80 -6.23
C ALA A 93 -2.83 -3.45 -6.96
N ARG A 94 -3.88 -2.63 -7.03
CA ARG A 94 -3.94 -1.38 -7.81
C ARG A 94 -3.54 -1.59 -9.28
N ILE A 95 -4.05 -2.63 -9.93
CA ILE A 95 -3.75 -2.91 -11.34
C ILE A 95 -4.99 -2.82 -12.23
N PHE A 96 -4.74 -2.59 -13.52
CA PHE A 96 -5.61 -3.03 -14.59
C PHE A 96 -5.06 -4.32 -15.15
N LEU A 97 -5.86 -5.39 -15.06
CA LEU A 97 -5.57 -6.64 -15.72
C LEU A 97 -6.14 -6.58 -17.14
N VAL A 98 -5.27 -6.46 -18.13
CA VAL A 98 -5.63 -6.34 -19.55
C VAL A 98 -5.53 -7.71 -20.19
N ASN A 99 -6.64 -8.19 -20.74
CA ASN A 99 -6.65 -9.31 -21.67
C ASN A 99 -6.18 -8.78 -23.04
N VAL A 100 -4.95 -9.09 -23.43
CA VAL A 100 -4.33 -8.50 -24.63
C VAL A 100 -5.14 -8.80 -25.90
N PRO A 101 -5.43 -10.07 -26.27
CA PRO A 101 -6.14 -10.35 -27.52
C PRO A 101 -7.55 -9.77 -27.54
N ALA A 102 -8.30 -9.85 -26.43
CA ALA A 102 -9.64 -9.28 -26.38
C ALA A 102 -9.62 -7.74 -26.36
N GLY A 103 -8.63 -7.13 -25.72
CA GLY A 103 -8.45 -5.67 -25.70
C GLY A 103 -8.06 -5.10 -27.07
N GLU A 104 -7.19 -5.80 -27.80
CA GLU A 104 -6.86 -5.45 -29.19
C GLU A 104 -8.10 -5.57 -30.09
N ALA A 105 -8.86 -6.66 -29.96
CA ALA A 105 -10.12 -6.84 -30.69
C ALA A 105 -11.11 -5.70 -30.39
N LEU A 106 -11.27 -5.32 -29.12
CA LEU A 106 -12.13 -4.22 -28.70
C LEU A 106 -11.76 -2.90 -29.39
N VAL A 107 -10.47 -2.56 -29.43
CA VAL A 107 -9.96 -1.34 -30.08
C VAL A 107 -10.17 -1.38 -31.60
N ASP A 108 -10.05 -2.55 -32.21
CA ASP A 108 -10.34 -2.79 -33.63
C ASP A 108 -11.85 -2.74 -33.97
N GLY A 109 -12.73 -2.56 -32.97
CA GLY A 109 -14.18 -2.61 -33.14
C GLY A 109 -14.73 -4.03 -33.36
N LYS A 110 -13.94 -5.05 -33.04
CA LYS A 110 -14.32 -6.47 -33.07
C LYS A 110 -14.77 -6.91 -31.68
N THR A 111 -15.57 -7.98 -31.64
CA THR A 111 -15.99 -8.60 -30.39
C THR A 111 -15.42 -10.01 -30.33
N ASP A 112 -14.24 -10.15 -29.72
CA ASP A 112 -13.66 -11.46 -29.42
C ASP A 112 -13.93 -11.79 -27.95
N ASN A 113 -14.59 -12.93 -27.71
CA ASN A 113 -14.76 -13.47 -26.36
C ASN A 113 -13.61 -14.43 -26.08
N VAL A 114 -12.65 -13.99 -25.28
CA VAL A 114 -11.47 -14.75 -24.87
C VAL A 114 -11.50 -14.94 -23.35
N PRO A 115 -12.20 -15.98 -22.83
CA PRO A 115 -12.31 -16.20 -21.38
C PRO A 115 -11.00 -16.54 -20.69
N ASP A 116 -10.05 -17.20 -21.39
CA ASP A 116 -8.72 -17.51 -20.87
C ASP A 116 -7.63 -17.13 -21.89
N PRO A 117 -7.04 -15.92 -21.76
CA PRO A 117 -5.95 -15.46 -22.62
C PRO A 117 -4.59 -16.10 -22.32
N LYS A 118 -4.50 -16.97 -21.30
CA LYS A 118 -3.26 -17.58 -20.82
C LYS A 118 -2.20 -16.50 -20.54
N LYS A 119 -1.03 -16.59 -21.18
CA LYS A 119 0.08 -15.65 -20.98
C LYS A 119 -0.10 -14.31 -21.71
N ASN A 120 -1.18 -14.12 -22.46
CA ASN A 120 -1.41 -12.87 -23.19
C ASN A 120 -2.19 -11.86 -22.33
N VAL A 121 -1.61 -11.53 -21.17
CA VAL A 121 -2.19 -10.63 -20.17
C VAL A 121 -1.15 -9.61 -19.75
N LEU A 122 -1.59 -8.37 -19.51
CA LEU A 122 -0.76 -7.34 -18.89
C LEU A 122 -1.35 -6.93 -17.55
N ALA A 123 -0.53 -6.90 -16.50
CA ALA A 123 -0.88 -6.31 -15.22
C ALA A 123 -0.35 -4.88 -15.16
N LEU A 124 -1.10 -3.94 -15.73
CA LEU A 124 -0.70 -2.52 -15.78
C LEU A 124 -0.94 -1.88 -14.41
N TYR A 125 0.06 -1.19 -13.88
CA TYR A 125 -0.07 -0.47 -12.62
C TYR A 125 -1.02 0.72 -12.81
N ARG A 126 -2.07 0.81 -11.99
CA ARG A 126 -3.05 1.91 -11.95
C ARG A 126 -2.47 3.16 -11.26
N LYS A 127 -1.24 3.51 -11.62
CA LYS A 127 -0.50 4.67 -11.16
C LYS A 127 0.15 5.33 -12.38
N CYS A 128 -0.15 6.60 -12.58
CA CYS A 128 0.43 7.38 -13.66
C CYS A 128 1.94 7.58 -13.44
N PRO A 129 2.79 7.21 -14.42
CA PRO A 129 4.24 7.46 -14.42
C PRO A 129 4.69 8.90 -14.24
N HIS A 130 3.80 9.89 -14.41
CA HIS A 130 4.13 11.30 -14.21
C HIS A 130 4.40 11.60 -12.73
N LEU A 131 3.34 11.70 -11.92
CA LEU A 131 3.41 12.06 -10.50
C LEU A 131 2.61 11.10 -9.61
N GLY A 132 2.19 9.95 -10.15
CA GLY A 132 1.55 8.91 -9.36
C GLY A 132 0.04 9.01 -9.18
N CYS A 133 -0.64 9.87 -9.95
CA CYS A 133 -2.10 9.92 -9.95
C CYS A 133 -2.72 8.55 -10.28
N GLN A 134 -3.83 8.23 -9.61
CA GLN A 134 -4.61 7.06 -9.96
C GLN A 134 -5.31 7.31 -11.30
N ILE A 135 -5.06 6.43 -12.27
CA ILE A 135 -5.70 6.51 -13.59
C ILE A 135 -7.15 5.99 -13.45
N PRO A 136 -8.16 6.66 -14.02
CA PRO A 136 -9.55 6.18 -14.02
C PRO A 136 -9.72 4.94 -14.92
N GLN A 137 -10.93 4.38 -14.97
CA GLN A 137 -11.23 3.26 -15.86
C GLN A 137 -10.97 3.63 -17.33
N LEU A 138 -10.87 2.61 -18.19
CA LEU A 138 -10.69 2.79 -19.63
C LEU A 138 -11.78 3.72 -20.17
N CYS A 139 -11.40 4.66 -21.04
CA CYS A 139 -12.37 5.53 -21.67
C CYS A 139 -13.17 4.76 -22.73
N ASP A 140 -14.49 4.79 -22.66
CA ASP A 140 -15.36 4.08 -23.61
C ASP A 140 -15.34 4.66 -25.03
N LYS A 141 -14.82 5.89 -25.20
CA LYS A 141 -14.77 6.60 -26.48
C LYS A 141 -13.47 6.35 -27.24
N SER A 142 -12.35 6.43 -26.54
CA SER A 142 -11.00 6.28 -27.10
C SER A 142 -10.44 4.87 -26.93
N HIS A 143 -10.98 4.10 -25.97
CA HIS A 143 -10.37 2.87 -25.45
C HIS A 143 -8.94 3.10 -24.94
N TRP A 144 -8.66 4.31 -24.45
CA TRP A 144 -7.40 4.70 -23.84
C TRP A 144 -7.56 4.92 -22.34
N PHE A 145 -6.46 4.75 -21.62
CA PHE A 145 -6.33 5.16 -20.23
C PHE A 145 -5.97 6.64 -20.17
N GLU A 146 -6.87 7.45 -19.60
CA GLU A 146 -6.74 8.92 -19.62
C GLU A 146 -6.59 9.46 -18.20
N CYS A 147 -5.39 9.93 -17.84
CA CYS A 147 -5.11 10.46 -16.52
C CYS A 147 -5.67 11.88 -16.37
N LEU A 148 -6.60 12.06 -15.43
CA LEU A 148 -7.31 13.32 -15.18
C LEU A 148 -6.48 14.43 -14.51
N CYS A 149 -5.25 14.16 -14.09
CA CYS A 149 -4.43 15.16 -13.41
C CYS A 149 -3.78 16.18 -14.37
N HIS A 150 -3.11 15.68 -15.41
CA HIS A 150 -2.37 16.50 -16.36
C HIS A 150 -2.51 15.98 -17.81
N GLY A 151 -3.56 15.18 -18.08
CA GLY A 151 -3.90 14.73 -19.42
C GLY A 151 -2.95 13.70 -20.05
N SER A 152 -2.19 12.94 -19.25
CA SER A 152 -1.40 11.83 -19.83
C SER A 152 -2.31 10.72 -20.32
N LYS A 153 -2.12 10.28 -21.56
CA LYS A 153 -2.97 9.28 -22.23
C LYS A 153 -2.13 8.08 -22.64
N TYR A 154 -2.69 6.89 -22.44
CA TYR A 154 -2.05 5.62 -22.76
C TYR A 154 -3.00 4.72 -23.53
N THR A 155 -2.48 3.93 -24.48
CA THR A 155 -3.27 2.93 -25.20
C THR A 155 -3.80 1.84 -24.26
N ILE A 156 -4.66 0.95 -24.74
CA ILE A 156 -5.15 -0.19 -23.95
C ILE A 156 -4.02 -1.12 -23.46
N LEU A 157 -2.85 -1.11 -24.13
CA LEU A 157 -1.65 -1.85 -23.73
C LEU A 157 -0.70 -1.04 -22.83
N GLY A 158 -1.11 0.16 -22.43
CA GLY A 158 -0.36 1.04 -21.52
C GLY A 158 0.76 1.83 -22.21
N GLU A 159 0.79 1.92 -23.53
CA GLU A 159 1.81 2.70 -24.26
C GLU A 159 1.47 4.18 -24.23
N LYS A 160 2.44 5.05 -23.94
CA LYS A 160 2.19 6.49 -23.85
C LYS A 160 1.90 7.11 -25.23
N ARG A 161 0.80 7.86 -25.33
CA ARG A 161 0.41 8.64 -26.52
C ARG A 161 0.44 10.15 -26.31
N ALA A 162 0.13 10.64 -25.11
CA ALA A 162 0.08 12.09 -24.85
C ALA A 162 0.41 12.47 -23.39
N GLY A 163 0.58 13.77 -23.15
CA GLY A 163 0.79 14.39 -21.84
C GLY A 163 2.22 14.29 -21.29
N PRO A 164 2.44 14.79 -20.06
CA PRO A 164 3.78 15.01 -19.50
C PRO A 164 4.46 13.75 -18.93
N ALA A 165 3.78 12.61 -18.83
CA ALA A 165 4.39 11.38 -18.34
C ALA A 165 5.66 11.01 -19.15
N PRO A 166 6.76 10.58 -18.51
CA PRO A 166 8.02 10.35 -19.22
C PRO A 166 8.09 9.02 -19.99
N ARG A 167 7.09 8.13 -19.82
CA ARG A 167 7.03 6.78 -20.43
C ARG A 167 5.59 6.22 -20.33
N GLY A 168 5.38 5.03 -20.87
CA GLY A 168 4.14 4.25 -20.73
C GLY A 168 3.87 3.80 -19.30
N MET A 169 2.68 3.23 -19.08
CA MET A 169 2.24 2.70 -17.79
C MET A 169 3.16 1.58 -17.32
N ASP A 170 3.49 1.61 -16.03
CA ASP A 170 4.24 0.55 -15.37
C ASP A 170 3.49 -0.76 -15.36
N ARG A 171 4.25 -1.83 -15.19
CA ARG A 171 3.74 -3.19 -15.21
C ARG A 171 4.25 -3.92 -13.98
N PHE A 172 3.51 -4.93 -13.58
CA PHE A 172 4.01 -5.93 -12.65
C PHE A 172 4.19 -7.25 -13.41
N PRO A 173 5.29 -7.98 -13.16
CA PRO A 173 5.45 -9.30 -13.71
C PRO A 173 4.34 -10.20 -13.15
N PHE A 174 3.82 -11.06 -14.01
CA PHE A 174 2.81 -12.04 -13.63
C PHE A 174 3.26 -13.45 -14.00
N THR A 175 2.75 -14.41 -13.27
CA THR A 175 2.95 -15.84 -13.50
C THR A 175 1.60 -16.54 -13.47
N ILE A 176 1.54 -17.72 -14.10
CA ILE A 176 0.41 -18.63 -13.97
C ILE A 176 0.92 -19.87 -13.25
N GLU A 177 0.44 -20.09 -12.03
CA GLU A 177 0.81 -21.21 -11.17
C GLU A 177 -0.43 -22.12 -11.06
N ASN A 178 -0.39 -23.32 -11.64
CA ASN A 178 -1.52 -24.28 -11.66
C ASN A 178 -2.85 -23.68 -12.18
N GLY A 179 -2.80 -22.83 -13.21
CA GLY A 179 -3.98 -22.18 -13.79
C GLY A 179 -4.46 -20.95 -13.01
N ILE A 180 -3.74 -20.54 -11.97
CA ILE A 180 -4.04 -19.36 -11.16
C ILE A 180 -3.10 -18.23 -11.57
N TYR A 181 -3.68 -17.07 -11.86
CA TYR A 181 -2.94 -15.84 -12.16
C TYR A 181 -2.40 -15.22 -10.88
N VAL A 182 -1.10 -14.97 -10.85
CA VAL A 182 -0.38 -14.37 -9.72
C VAL A 182 0.43 -13.18 -10.23
N VAL A 183 0.33 -12.04 -9.56
CA VAL A 183 1.07 -10.81 -9.90
C VAL A 183 2.04 -10.49 -8.78
N ASP A 184 3.30 -10.20 -9.11
CA ASP A 184 4.30 -9.79 -8.11
C ASP A 184 4.37 -8.26 -8.04
N THR A 185 3.68 -7.68 -7.05
CA THR A 185 3.67 -6.24 -6.81
C THR A 185 4.92 -5.72 -6.08
N GLY A 186 5.84 -6.62 -5.68
CA GLY A 186 7.14 -6.27 -5.12
C GLY A 186 8.18 -5.90 -6.18
N LYS A 187 7.90 -6.19 -7.46
CA LYS A 187 8.79 -5.91 -8.59
C LYS A 187 8.08 -5.03 -9.60
N LEU A 188 8.43 -3.75 -9.63
CA LEU A 188 7.91 -2.83 -10.61
C LEU A 188 8.75 -2.90 -11.89
N GLU A 189 8.11 -3.13 -13.03
CA GLU A 189 8.71 -3.00 -14.35
C GLU A 189 8.32 -1.66 -14.95
N ASP A 190 9.32 -0.88 -15.34
CA ASP A 190 9.07 0.41 -15.99
C ASP A 190 8.27 0.21 -17.29
N GLY A 191 7.27 1.06 -17.47
CA GLY A 191 6.49 1.06 -18.71
C GLY A 191 7.34 1.39 -19.95
N PRO A 192 6.85 1.05 -21.15
CA PRO A 192 7.62 1.23 -22.39
C PRO A 192 8.08 2.68 -22.60
N PRO A 193 9.24 2.90 -23.24
CA PRO A 193 9.71 4.24 -23.56
C PRO A 193 8.75 4.97 -24.50
N ILE A 194 8.87 6.30 -24.53
CA ILE A 194 8.09 7.16 -25.44
C ILE A 194 8.35 6.72 -26.90
N GLY A 195 7.28 6.64 -27.69
CA GLY A 195 7.35 6.21 -29.10
C GLY A 195 7.20 4.70 -29.30
N THR A 196 6.98 3.91 -28.23
CA THR A 196 6.60 2.51 -28.39
C THR A 196 5.19 2.42 -29.00
N GLU A 197 5.06 1.72 -30.13
CA GLU A 197 3.79 1.52 -30.83
C GLU A 197 3.66 0.07 -31.31
N THR A 198 3.21 -0.82 -30.43
CA THR A 198 3.08 -2.25 -30.77
C THR A 198 1.77 -2.59 -31.47
N PHE A 199 0.68 -1.85 -31.17
CA PHE A 199 -0.66 -2.16 -31.68
C PHE A 199 -1.42 -0.91 -32.13
N ASP A 200 -1.85 -0.07 -31.19
CA ASP A 200 -2.75 1.04 -31.46
C ASP A 200 -2.01 2.29 -31.95
N LYS A 201 -1.98 2.49 -33.28
CA LYS A 201 -1.30 3.61 -33.96
C LYS A 201 -2.13 4.87 -34.07
N ARG A 202 -3.34 4.89 -33.48
CA ARG A 202 -4.22 6.04 -33.59
C ARG A 202 -3.61 7.25 -32.86
N THR A 203 -3.80 8.45 -33.40
CA THR A 203 -3.36 9.71 -32.79
C THR A 203 -4.48 10.35 -31.98
N ILE A 204 -4.13 11.33 -31.14
CA ILE A 204 -5.08 12.01 -30.22
C ILE A 204 -6.26 12.67 -30.96
N ASP A 205 -6.07 13.10 -32.20
CA ASP A 205 -7.10 13.82 -32.96
C ASP A 205 -8.08 12.88 -33.70
N GLN A 206 -7.81 11.57 -33.69
CA GLN A 206 -8.60 10.58 -34.46
C GLN A 206 -9.78 10.01 -33.68
N MET A 207 -9.91 10.31 -32.38
CA MET A 207 -10.98 9.77 -31.54
C MET A 207 -11.41 10.76 -30.47
N PRO A 208 -12.67 10.71 -30.03
CA PRO A 208 -13.10 11.50 -28.89
C PRO A 208 -12.52 10.94 -27.59
N HIS A 209 -12.09 11.84 -26.70
CA HIS A 209 -11.57 11.50 -25.38
C HIS A 209 -12.63 11.66 -24.29
N CYS A 210 -12.44 10.98 -23.16
CA CYS A 210 -13.28 11.12 -21.99
C CYS A 210 -12.80 12.27 -21.09
N ALA A 211 -11.50 12.50 -21.07
CA ALA A 211 -10.84 13.63 -20.46
C ALA A 211 -10.56 14.71 -21.51
N ALA A 212 -10.91 15.95 -21.18
CA ALA A 212 -10.58 17.13 -21.97
C ALA A 212 -9.06 17.33 -22.10
#